data_AF-A0A0N1IP45-F1
#
_entry.id   AF-A0A0N1IP45-F1
#
_cell.length_a   1.000
_cell.length_b   1.000
_cell.length_c   1.000
_cell.angle_alpha   90.00
_cell.angle_beta   90.00
_cell.angle_gamma   90.00
#
_symmetry.space_group_name_H-M   'P 1'
#
loop_
_entity.id
_entity.type
_entity.pdbx_description
1 polymer ?
#
loop_
_entity_poly.entity_id
_entity_poly.type
_entity_poly.pdbx_seq_one_letter_code
_entity_poly.pdbx_strand_id
1 'polypeptide(L)'
;MAKFIVLVVATFALAHAGMVRRDAPTPLQDLQKHGEEFQKVFSEQLTAIVSSKNTQEVQKAFKDGSDSLLQQMSAFTASLQEAISDANGKVKDALEQAKTNLQKTAEELRRAHPEVEQQAVALKDKLQAAVQNTVQETQKLAKEVATNMEETNAKLAPKIKAAYDDFVKQAEQVQKNLHEAANKQ
;
A
#
# COMPACT_ATOMS: atom_id res chain seq x y z
N MET A 1 -7.06 -54.07 -18.11
CA MET A 1 -6.10 -54.79 -17.25
C MET A 1 -4.73 -54.14 -17.39
N ALA A 2 -4.18 -53.64 -16.28
CA ALA A 2 -2.77 -53.30 -15.98
C ALA A 2 -1.95 -52.44 -17.00
N LYS A 3 -1.66 -51.16 -16.68
CA LYS A 3 -0.45 -50.65 -16.00
C LYS A 3 0.86 -50.90 -16.78
N PHE A 4 1.57 -49.84 -17.19
CA PHE A 4 2.98 -49.60 -16.85
C PHE A 4 3.42 -48.16 -17.22
N ILE A 5 4.01 -47.50 -16.23
CA ILE A 5 4.72 -46.22 -16.24
C ILE A 5 6.17 -46.46 -16.71
N VAL A 6 6.86 -45.41 -17.18
CA VAL A 6 8.32 -45.08 -17.14
C VAL A 6 8.70 -44.45 -18.51
N LEU A 7 8.78 -43.12 -18.66
CA LEU A 7 9.81 -42.14 -18.25
C LEU A 7 11.13 -42.28 -19.05
N VAL A 8 11.57 -41.15 -19.64
CA VAL A 8 12.91 -40.74 -20.17
C VAL A 8 12.65 -39.86 -21.42
N VAL A 9 12.59 -38.52 -21.34
CA VAL A 9 13.69 -37.52 -21.25
C VAL A 9 14.78 -37.72 -22.31
N ALA A 10 14.67 -37.00 -23.42
CA ALA A 10 15.78 -36.60 -24.30
C ALA A 10 15.37 -35.34 -25.08
N THR A 11 15.72 -34.16 -24.57
CA THR A 11 16.72 -33.25 -25.17
C THR A 11 16.33 -32.66 -26.54
N PHE A 12 15.49 -31.63 -26.51
CA PHE A 12 15.58 -30.53 -27.48
C PHE A 12 16.46 -29.44 -26.87
N ALA A 13 17.75 -29.54 -27.11
CA ALA A 13 18.63 -28.38 -27.12
C ALA A 13 18.57 -27.82 -28.55
N LEU A 14 18.30 -26.53 -28.71
CA LEU A 14 19.14 -25.60 -29.49
C LEU A 14 18.48 -24.21 -29.59
N ALA A 15 19.26 -23.23 -29.12
CA ALA A 15 19.37 -21.89 -29.67
C ALA A 15 18.16 -20.95 -29.56
N HIS A 16 17.92 -20.39 -28.37
CA HIS A 16 17.59 -18.97 -28.25
C HIS A 16 18.58 -18.31 -27.29
N ALA A 17 19.79 -18.05 -27.79
CA ALA A 17 20.69 -17.04 -27.24
C ALA A 17 20.16 -15.64 -27.61
N GLY A 18 18.95 -15.34 -27.14
CA GLY A 18 18.51 -13.97 -26.93
C GLY A 18 18.39 -13.86 -25.43
N MET A 19 19.12 -12.93 -24.82
CA MET A 19 18.86 -12.48 -23.46
C MET A 19 17.40 -11.99 -23.41
N VAL A 20 16.46 -12.91 -23.20
CA VAL A 20 15.22 -12.59 -22.55
C VAL A 20 15.67 -12.32 -21.13
N ARG A 21 15.99 -11.04 -20.87
CA ARG A 21 15.77 -10.46 -19.55
C ARG A 21 14.37 -10.92 -19.19
N ARG A 22 14.32 -11.97 -18.40
CA ARG A 22 13.10 -12.43 -17.78
C ARG A 22 12.79 -11.25 -16.86
N ASP A 23 11.93 -10.35 -17.31
CA ASP A 23 11.19 -9.41 -16.47
C ASP A 23 10.42 -10.27 -15.47
N ALA A 24 11.14 -10.86 -14.51
CA ALA A 24 10.53 -11.24 -13.26
C ALA A 24 10.02 -9.90 -12.72
N PRO A 25 8.69 -9.75 -12.52
CA PRO A 25 8.17 -8.54 -11.94
C PRO A 25 8.99 -8.29 -10.68
N THR A 26 9.67 -7.15 -10.64
CA THR A 26 10.42 -6.82 -9.43
C THR A 26 9.41 -6.74 -8.28
N PRO A 27 9.79 -7.08 -7.04
CA PRO A 27 8.89 -6.98 -5.89
C PRO A 27 8.22 -5.59 -5.77
N LEU A 28 8.86 -4.58 -6.37
CA LEU A 28 8.46 -3.18 -6.45
C LEU A 28 7.54 -2.85 -7.64
N GLN A 29 7.56 -3.63 -8.73
CA GLN A 29 6.61 -3.49 -9.85
C GLN A 29 5.21 -3.99 -9.50
N ASP A 30 5.11 -5.10 -8.75
CA ASP A 30 3.82 -5.58 -8.25
C ASP A 30 3.16 -4.52 -7.36
N LEU A 31 3.97 -3.79 -6.60
CA LEU A 31 3.54 -2.72 -5.70
C LEU A 31 2.85 -1.57 -6.46
N GLN A 32 3.31 -1.25 -7.67
CA GLN A 32 2.66 -0.25 -8.52
C GLN A 32 1.27 -0.70 -8.98
N LYS A 33 1.16 -1.90 -9.54
CA LYS A 33 -0.13 -2.44 -9.99
C LYS A 33 -1.11 -2.61 -8.83
N HIS A 34 -0.64 -3.21 -7.75
CA HIS A 34 -1.46 -3.46 -6.56
C HIS A 34 -1.90 -2.16 -5.90
N GLY A 35 -1.09 -1.10 -5.95
CA GLY A 35 -1.44 0.21 -5.41
C GLY A 35 -2.57 0.90 -6.16
N GLU A 36 -2.54 0.89 -7.49
CA GLU A 36 -3.61 1.52 -8.28
C GLU A 36 -4.95 0.78 -8.09
N GLU A 37 -4.92 -0.56 -8.12
CA GLU A 37 -6.10 -1.38 -7.87
C GLU A 37 -6.62 -1.19 -6.44
N PHE A 38 -5.74 -1.24 -5.45
CA PHE A 38 -6.08 -1.03 -4.04
C PHE A 38 -6.72 0.34 -3.82
N GLN A 39 -6.10 1.41 -4.32
CA GLN A 39 -6.62 2.77 -4.20
C GLN A 39 -8.04 2.89 -4.81
N LYS A 40 -8.24 2.28 -5.97
CA LYS A 40 -9.53 2.29 -6.66
C LYS A 40 -10.60 1.57 -5.86
N VAL A 41 -10.33 0.31 -5.44
CA VAL A 41 -11.26 -0.49 -4.65
C VAL A 41 -11.59 0.21 -3.33
N PHE A 42 -10.59 0.75 -2.64
CA PHE A 42 -10.77 1.49 -1.41
C PHE A 42 -11.69 2.71 -1.60
N SER A 43 -11.45 3.52 -2.64
CA SER A 43 -12.25 4.72 -2.94
C SER A 43 -13.70 4.40 -3.31
N GLU A 44 -13.90 3.36 -4.12
CA GLU A 44 -15.23 2.89 -4.53
C GLU A 44 -16.04 2.44 -3.31
N GLN A 45 -15.42 1.67 -2.42
CA GLN A 45 -16.09 1.18 -1.21
C GLN A 45 -16.39 2.29 -0.20
N LEU A 46 -15.47 3.22 0.02
CA LEU A 46 -15.74 4.39 0.87
C LEU A 46 -16.93 5.20 0.37
N THR A 47 -17.07 5.33 -0.95
CA THR A 47 -18.19 6.04 -1.58
C THR A 47 -19.53 5.33 -1.34
N ALA A 48 -19.53 3.99 -1.43
CA ALA A 48 -20.71 3.19 -1.11
C ALA A 48 -21.13 3.34 0.37
N ILE A 49 -20.17 3.42 1.28
CA ILE A 49 -20.40 3.49 2.73
C ILE A 49 -21.01 4.83 3.16
N VAL A 50 -20.55 5.95 2.60
CA VAL A 50 -21.14 7.29 2.89
C VAL A 50 -22.59 7.40 2.43
N SER A 51 -23.02 6.57 1.49
CA SER A 51 -24.41 6.52 1.01
C SER A 51 -25.34 5.70 1.92
N SER A 52 -24.83 5.13 3.03
CA SER A 52 -25.64 4.31 3.94
C SER A 52 -26.60 5.15 4.79
N LYS A 53 -27.67 4.50 5.28
CA LYS A 53 -28.68 5.12 6.14
C LYS A 53 -28.25 5.22 7.61
N ASN A 54 -27.17 4.54 8.02
CA ASN A 54 -26.73 4.45 9.41
C ASN A 54 -25.59 5.43 9.72
N THR A 55 -25.94 6.71 9.71
CA THR A 55 -25.00 7.83 9.78
C THR A 55 -24.14 7.81 11.06
N GLN A 56 -24.66 7.39 12.22
CA GLN A 56 -23.91 7.36 13.48
C GLN A 56 -22.87 6.22 13.53
N GLU A 57 -23.26 5.00 13.17
CA GLU A 57 -22.33 3.85 13.11
C GLU A 57 -21.25 4.10 12.05
N VAL A 58 -21.64 4.65 10.90
CA VAL A 58 -20.70 5.02 9.82
C VAL A 58 -19.73 6.11 10.27
N GLN A 59 -20.21 7.18 10.93
CA GLN A 59 -19.34 8.22 11.48
C GLN A 59 -18.32 7.64 12.47
N LYS A 60 -18.77 6.77 13.37
CA LYS A 60 -17.88 6.12 14.33
C LYS A 60 -16.86 5.23 13.63
N ALA A 61 -17.27 4.42 12.67
CA ALA A 61 -16.36 3.58 11.89
C ALA A 61 -15.38 4.40 11.05
N PHE A 62 -15.79 5.57 10.53
CA PHE A 62 -14.91 6.53 9.87
C PHE A 62 -13.87 7.11 10.82
N LYS A 63 -14.29 7.46 12.03
CA LYS A 63 -13.39 7.92 13.09
C LYS A 63 -12.37 6.86 13.45
N ASP A 64 -12.84 5.66 13.80
CA ASP A 64 -12.01 4.51 14.19
C ASP A 64 -11.09 4.08 13.03
N GLY A 65 -11.60 4.10 11.80
CA GLY A 65 -10.85 3.81 10.59
C GLY A 65 -9.75 4.83 10.31
N SER A 66 -10.04 6.12 10.52
CA SER A 66 -9.05 7.18 10.39
C SER A 66 -7.99 7.10 11.49
N ASP A 67 -8.36 6.82 12.73
CA ASP A 67 -7.40 6.59 13.82
C ASP A 67 -6.49 5.39 13.52
N SER A 68 -7.08 4.29 13.06
CA SER A 68 -6.33 3.10 12.66
C SER A 68 -5.36 3.44 11.53
N LEU A 69 -5.81 4.11 10.48
CA LEU A 69 -4.94 4.51 9.37
C LEU A 69 -3.83 5.47 9.84
N LEU A 70 -4.12 6.43 10.73
CA LEU A 70 -3.13 7.32 11.32
C LEU A 70 -2.03 6.55 12.06
N GLN A 71 -2.41 5.53 12.84
CA GLN A 71 -1.45 4.66 13.51
C GLN A 71 -0.61 3.89 12.50
N GLN A 72 -1.21 3.39 11.41
CA GLN A 72 -0.47 2.67 10.37
C GLN A 72 0.45 3.56 9.56
N MET A 73 0.02 4.76 9.20
CA MET A 73 0.89 5.74 8.55
C MET A 73 2.07 6.12 9.45
N SER A 74 1.85 6.19 10.76
CA SER A 74 2.93 6.42 11.73
C SER A 74 3.91 5.23 11.78
N ALA A 75 3.38 4.00 11.80
CA ALA A 75 4.19 2.78 11.76
C ALA A 75 5.00 2.67 10.45
N PHE A 76 4.35 2.90 9.30
CA PHE A 76 5.00 2.93 7.99
C PHE A 76 6.09 3.99 7.94
N THR A 77 5.82 5.20 8.45
CA THR A 77 6.82 6.27 8.55
C THR A 77 8.00 5.87 9.43
N ALA A 78 7.77 5.13 10.51
CA ALA A 78 8.84 4.59 11.35
C ALA A 78 9.67 3.54 10.59
N SER A 79 9.02 2.64 9.84
CA SER A 79 9.71 1.69 8.96
C SER A 79 10.55 2.39 7.89
N LEU A 80 10.03 3.47 7.31
CA LEU A 80 10.79 4.33 6.40
C LEU A 80 11.98 4.98 7.12
N GLN A 81 11.83 5.44 8.37
CA GLN A 81 12.92 6.03 9.15
C GLN A 81 14.06 5.04 9.41
N GLU A 82 13.73 3.78 9.69
CA GLU A 82 14.74 2.72 9.79
C GLU A 82 15.41 2.50 8.43
N ALA A 83 14.62 2.41 7.35
CA ALA A 83 15.14 2.29 6.00
C ALA A 83 16.04 3.48 5.58
N ILE A 84 15.72 4.72 6.01
CA ILE A 84 16.53 5.93 5.76
C ILE A 84 17.93 5.79 6.37
N SER A 85 18.01 5.16 7.54
CA SER A 85 19.29 4.97 8.24
C SER A 85 20.19 3.96 7.52
N ASP A 86 19.58 3.01 6.80
CA ASP A 86 20.27 2.02 5.97
C ASP A 86 20.48 2.50 4.51
N ALA A 87 19.78 3.54 4.07
CA ALA A 87 19.81 4.05 2.70
C ALA A 87 20.88 5.11 2.47
N ASN A 88 21.36 5.21 1.22
CA ASN A 88 22.33 6.22 0.81
C ASN A 88 21.93 6.90 -0.50
N GLY A 89 22.52 8.07 -0.74
CA GLY A 89 22.32 8.83 -1.97
C GLY A 89 20.85 9.18 -2.24
N LYS A 90 20.43 9.06 -3.50
CA LYS A 90 19.09 9.44 -3.96
C LYS A 90 17.95 8.64 -3.32
N VAL A 91 18.20 7.39 -2.94
CA VAL A 91 17.19 6.56 -2.26
C VAL A 91 16.89 7.10 -0.87
N LYS A 92 17.92 7.59 -0.17
CA LYS A 92 17.74 8.25 1.12
C LYS A 92 16.88 9.52 0.98
N ASP A 93 17.19 10.38 0.02
CA ASP A 93 16.40 11.58 -0.25
C ASP A 93 14.94 11.25 -0.58
N ALA A 94 14.71 10.22 -1.41
CA ALA A 94 13.37 9.75 -1.75
C ALA A 94 12.60 9.21 -0.53
N LEU A 95 13.28 8.47 0.35
CA LEU A 95 12.69 7.99 1.61
C LEU A 95 12.35 9.15 2.56
N GLU A 96 13.24 10.13 2.72
CA GLU A 96 13.01 11.30 3.56
C GLU A 96 11.83 12.14 3.04
N GLN A 97 11.72 12.27 1.72
CA GLN A 97 10.60 12.94 1.07
C GLN A 97 9.28 12.18 1.29
N ALA A 98 9.28 10.86 1.07
CA ALA A 98 8.10 10.01 1.29
C ALA A 98 7.65 10.08 2.75
N LYS A 99 8.58 9.95 3.71
CA LYS A 99 8.33 10.15 5.14
C LYS A 99 7.69 11.51 5.41
N THR A 100 8.28 12.60 4.91
CA THR A 100 7.76 13.96 5.14
C THR A 100 6.34 14.13 4.60
N ASN A 101 6.09 13.61 3.39
CA ASN A 101 4.77 13.71 2.75
C ASN A 101 3.72 12.87 3.49
N LEU A 102 4.09 11.70 3.98
CA LEU A 102 3.24 10.84 4.80
C LEU A 102 2.93 11.45 6.16
N GLN A 103 3.91 12.07 6.81
CA GLN A 103 3.70 12.80 8.06
C GLN A 103 2.72 13.95 7.87
N LYS A 104 2.89 14.75 6.81
CA LYS A 104 1.94 15.81 6.46
C LYS A 104 0.54 15.27 6.21
N THR A 105 0.45 14.18 5.45
CA THR A 105 -0.83 13.53 5.14
C THR A 105 -1.51 13.00 6.42
N ALA A 106 -0.75 12.41 7.34
CA ALA A 106 -1.24 11.96 8.62
C ALA A 106 -1.66 13.14 9.51
N GLU A 107 -0.90 14.24 9.55
CA GLU A 107 -1.29 15.45 10.28
C GLU A 107 -2.58 16.07 9.71
N GLU A 108 -2.75 16.10 8.39
CA GLU A 108 -3.99 16.56 7.76
C GLU A 108 -5.18 15.68 8.12
N LEU A 109 -5.01 14.35 8.06
CA LEU A 109 -6.06 13.40 8.46
C LEU A 109 -6.38 13.54 9.95
N ARG A 110 -5.38 13.77 10.80
CA ARG A 110 -5.55 14.01 12.24
C ARG A 110 -6.23 15.35 12.53
N ARG A 111 -5.95 16.39 11.76
CA ARG A 111 -6.64 17.70 11.87
C ARG A 111 -8.10 17.63 11.47
N ALA A 112 -8.47 16.72 10.57
CA ALA A 112 -9.86 16.47 10.22
C ALA A 112 -10.63 15.68 11.31
N HIS A 113 -9.94 15.17 12.34
CA HIS A 113 -10.46 14.20 13.30
C HIS A 113 -11.27 14.77 14.50
N PRO A 114 -11.09 16.03 14.99
CA PRO A 114 -11.93 16.58 16.05
C PRO A 114 -13.18 17.36 15.61
N GLU A 115 -13.33 17.79 14.34
CA GLU A 115 -14.52 18.55 13.89
C GLU A 115 -15.69 17.68 13.38
N VAL A 116 -15.56 16.35 13.42
CA VAL A 116 -16.41 15.39 12.70
C VAL A 116 -17.52 14.73 13.52
N GLU A 117 -18.17 15.46 14.41
CA GLU A 117 -19.57 15.10 14.71
C GLU A 117 -20.51 15.38 13.51
N GLN A 118 -20.04 16.06 12.44
CA GLN A 118 -20.91 16.44 11.31
C GLN A 118 -20.48 16.04 9.88
N GLN A 119 -19.26 15.55 9.60
CA GLN A 119 -18.83 15.35 8.19
C GLN A 119 -18.06 14.05 7.93
N ALA A 120 -18.76 12.92 7.95
CA ALA A 120 -18.24 11.64 7.43
C ALA A 120 -17.73 11.76 5.98
N VAL A 121 -18.31 12.67 5.19
CA VAL A 121 -17.86 12.99 3.82
C VAL A 121 -16.46 13.61 3.81
N ALA A 122 -16.22 14.61 4.65
CA ALA A 122 -14.90 15.25 4.74
C ALA A 122 -13.83 14.27 5.26
N LEU A 123 -14.20 13.43 6.24
CA LEU A 123 -13.28 12.42 6.76
C LEU A 123 -13.01 11.33 5.71
N LYS A 124 -14.03 10.90 4.95
CA LYS A 124 -13.86 10.03 3.78
C LYS A 124 -12.85 10.63 2.81
N ASP A 125 -13.05 11.88 2.39
CA ASP A 125 -12.22 12.48 1.35
C ASP A 125 -10.77 12.60 1.81
N LYS A 126 -10.55 12.92 3.10
CA LYS A 126 -9.22 12.94 3.70
C LYS A 126 -8.62 11.54 3.86
N LEU A 127 -9.41 10.54 4.25
CA LEU A 127 -8.96 9.15 4.36
C LEU A 127 -8.56 8.60 2.98
N GLN A 128 -9.39 8.86 1.97
CA GLN A 128 -9.12 8.49 0.58
C GLN A 128 -7.87 9.18 0.06
N ALA A 129 -7.73 10.49 0.27
CA ALA A 129 -6.52 11.23 -0.08
C ALA A 129 -5.29 10.68 0.65
N ALA A 130 -5.44 10.28 1.92
CA ALA A 130 -4.33 9.74 2.70
C ALA A 130 -3.83 8.40 2.16
N VAL A 131 -4.76 7.50 1.83
CA VAL A 131 -4.43 6.24 1.17
C VAL A 131 -3.80 6.47 -0.20
N GLN A 132 -4.38 7.35 -1.02
CA GLN A 132 -3.86 7.69 -2.34
C GLN A 132 -2.44 8.25 -2.27
N ASN A 133 -2.20 9.21 -1.39
CA ASN A 133 -0.87 9.80 -1.20
C ASN A 133 0.13 8.74 -0.75
N THR A 134 -0.27 7.85 0.18
CA THR A 134 0.62 6.80 0.68
C THR A 134 1.01 5.82 -0.42
N VAL A 135 0.05 5.39 -1.23
CA VAL A 135 0.31 4.54 -2.40
C VAL A 135 1.25 5.25 -3.37
N GLN A 136 0.97 6.49 -3.75
CA GLN A 136 1.79 7.24 -4.72
C GLN A 136 3.23 7.45 -4.24
N GLU A 137 3.42 7.82 -2.97
CA GLU A 137 4.76 8.01 -2.40
C GLU A 137 5.52 6.68 -2.36
N THR A 138 4.84 5.58 -2.03
CA THR A 138 5.45 4.25 -2.06
C THR A 138 5.83 3.81 -3.48
N GLN A 139 5.01 4.12 -4.48
CA GLN A 139 5.31 3.83 -5.89
C GLN A 139 6.50 4.64 -6.41
N LYS A 140 6.61 5.91 -6.03
CA LYS A 140 7.79 6.75 -6.34
C LYS A 140 9.04 6.16 -5.70
N LEU A 141 8.95 5.82 -4.43
CA LEU A 141 10.04 5.22 -3.67
C LEU A 141 10.49 3.90 -4.29
N ALA A 142 9.54 3.02 -4.62
CA ALA A 142 9.77 1.77 -5.33
C ALA A 142 10.53 1.98 -6.65
N LYS A 143 10.15 3.01 -7.42
CA LYS A 143 10.84 3.37 -8.67
C LYS A 143 12.26 3.89 -8.42
N GLU A 144 12.47 4.74 -7.43
CA GLU A 144 13.79 5.27 -7.08
C GLU A 144 14.73 4.17 -6.57
N VAL A 145 14.25 3.25 -5.74
CA VAL A 145 15.01 2.10 -5.26
C VAL A 145 15.36 1.16 -6.42
N ALA A 146 14.42 0.90 -7.33
CA ALA A 146 14.66 0.08 -8.52
C ALA A 146 15.65 0.74 -9.50
N THR A 147 15.61 2.06 -9.64
CA THR A 147 16.49 2.82 -10.55
C THR A 147 17.89 2.99 -9.97
N ASN A 148 18.01 3.07 -8.64
CA ASN A 148 19.28 3.23 -7.91
C ASN A 148 19.62 1.95 -7.11
N MET A 149 19.49 0.76 -7.72
CA MET A 149 19.82 -0.53 -7.08
C MET A 149 21.33 -0.69 -6.84
N GLU A 150 21.82 -0.03 -5.79
CA GLU A 150 23.09 -0.35 -5.14
C GLU A 150 22.87 -1.51 -4.15
N GLU A 151 23.92 -2.26 -3.81
CA GLU A 151 23.84 -3.43 -2.91
C GLU A 151 23.20 -3.09 -1.55
N THR A 152 23.42 -1.86 -1.07
CA THR A 152 22.78 -1.29 0.13
C THR A 152 21.28 -1.05 -0.07
N ASN A 153 20.88 -0.53 -1.23
CA ASN A 153 19.47 -0.22 -1.54
C ASN A 153 18.66 -1.47 -1.88
N ALA A 154 19.30 -2.54 -2.34
CA ALA A 154 18.66 -3.84 -2.58
C ALA A 154 18.04 -4.44 -1.30
N LYS A 155 18.60 -4.13 -0.13
CA LYS A 155 18.06 -4.56 1.18
C LYS A 155 16.83 -3.74 1.61
N LEU A 156 16.59 -2.59 0.98
CA LEU A 156 15.46 -1.72 1.28
C LEU A 156 14.20 -2.16 0.55
N ALA A 157 14.33 -2.73 -0.65
CA ALA A 157 13.21 -3.25 -1.43
C ALA A 157 12.27 -4.18 -0.63
N PRO A 158 12.77 -5.20 0.10
CA PRO A 158 11.90 -6.04 0.92
C PRO A 158 11.32 -5.30 2.14
N LYS A 159 12.03 -4.34 2.74
CA LYS A 159 11.50 -3.53 3.86
C LYS A 159 10.34 -2.63 3.42
N ILE A 160 10.51 -1.96 2.28
CA ILE A 160 9.50 -1.09 1.68
C ILE A 160 8.27 -1.90 1.28
N LYS A 161 8.50 -3.06 0.67
CA LYS A 161 7.41 -3.98 0.33
C LYS A 161 6.66 -4.47 1.58
N ALA A 162 7.36 -4.91 2.61
CA ALA A 162 6.73 -5.38 3.83
C ALA A 162 5.89 -4.29 4.50
N ALA A 163 6.45 -3.08 4.63
CA ALA A 163 5.73 -1.94 5.18
C ALA A 163 4.48 -1.59 4.35
N TYR A 164 4.58 -1.69 3.03
CA TYR A 164 3.45 -1.45 2.14
C TYR A 164 2.37 -2.53 2.24
N ASP A 165 2.76 -3.80 2.25
CA ASP A 165 1.82 -4.92 2.38
C ASP A 165 1.08 -4.83 3.72
N ASP A 166 1.78 -4.45 4.81
CA ASP A 166 1.17 -4.19 6.10
C ASP A 166 0.18 -3.01 6.04
N PHE A 167 0.57 -1.91 5.38
CA PHE A 167 -0.33 -0.77 5.17
C PHE A 167 -1.60 -1.16 4.41
N VAL A 168 -1.47 -1.89 3.30
CA VAL A 168 -2.60 -2.35 2.48
C VAL A 168 -3.52 -3.23 3.31
N LYS A 169 -2.99 -4.25 3.99
CA LYS A 169 -3.78 -5.17 4.81
C LYS A 169 -4.60 -4.45 5.88
N GLN A 170 -4.02 -3.41 6.47
CA GLN A 170 -4.70 -2.64 7.51
C GLN A 170 -5.73 -1.68 6.93
N ALA A 171 -5.44 -1.06 5.79
CA ALA A 171 -6.39 -0.21 5.11
C ALA A 171 -7.57 -1.05 4.55
N GLU A 172 -7.36 -2.29 4.13
CA GLU A 172 -8.43 -3.28 3.85
C GLU A 172 -9.24 -3.62 5.11
N GLN A 173 -8.60 -3.73 6.28
CA GLN A 173 -9.32 -3.96 7.54
C GLN A 173 -10.19 -2.74 7.91
N VAL A 174 -9.69 -1.52 7.73
CA VAL A 174 -10.46 -0.29 7.89
C VAL A 174 -11.67 -0.28 6.95
N GLN A 175 -11.44 -0.61 5.68
CA GLN A 175 -12.50 -0.74 4.68
C GLN A 175 -13.56 -1.77 5.09
N LYS A 176 -13.14 -2.94 5.60
CA LYS A 176 -14.06 -3.99 6.09
C LYS A 176 -14.89 -3.49 7.27
N ASN A 177 -14.27 -2.86 8.26
CA ASN A 177 -14.97 -2.32 9.42
C ASN A 177 -15.99 -1.25 9.02
N LEU A 178 -15.63 -0.39 8.07
CA LEU A 178 -16.52 0.62 7.50
C LEU A 178 -17.70 0.00 6.76
N HIS A 179 -17.46 -1.08 6.01
CA HIS A 179 -18.50 -1.79 5.27
C HIS A 179 -19.47 -2.50 6.22
N GLU A 180 -18.96 -3.13 7.28
CA GLU A 180 -19.78 -3.74 8.32
C GLU A 180 -20.62 -2.69 9.05
N ALA A 181 -20.03 -1.53 9.40
CA ALA A 181 -20.78 -0.44 10.04
C ALA A 181 -21.86 0.17 9.13
N ALA A 182 -21.63 0.19 7.81
CA ALA A 182 -22.63 0.64 6.85
C ALA A 182 -23.81 -0.33 6.70
N ASN A 183 -23.56 -1.64 6.85
CA ASN A 183 -24.54 -2.71 6.66
C ASN A 183 -25.21 -3.21 7.95
N LYS A 184 -24.69 -2.85 9.13
CA LYS A 184 -25.41 -3.07 10.38
C LYS A 184 -26.72 -2.30 10.33
N GLN A 185 -27.85 -3.00 10.35
CA GLN A 185 -29.21 -2.46 10.46
C GLN A 185 -29.80 -2.81 11.82
#